data_AF-A0A850SU90-F1
#
_entry.id   AF-A0A850SU90-F1
#
_cell.length_a   1.000
_cell.length_b   1.000
_cell.length_c   1.000
_cell.angle_alpha   90.00
_cell.angle_beta   90.00
_cell.angle_gamma   90.00
#
_symmetry.space_group_name_H-M   'P 1'
#
loop_
_entity.id
_entity.type
_entity.pdbx_description
1 polymer ?
#
loop_
_entity_poly.entity_id
_entity_poly.type
_entity_poly.pdbx_seq_one_letter_code
_entity_poly.pdbx_strand_id
1 'polypeptide(L)' 'IAQTKTRPPTFVAKCTRAEDVPAAYRRYLVNGIREAFDLWGAPIRLILEKPENPYADE' A
#
# COMPACT_ATOMS: atom_id res chain seq x y z
N ILE A 1 -7.82 -0.32 -2.46
CA ILE A 1 -6.54 0.36 -2.77
C ILE A 1 -6.85 1.57 -3.63
N ALA A 2 -6.24 2.72 -3.36
CA ALA A 2 -6.41 3.93 -4.17
C ALA A 2 -5.07 4.66 -4.35
N GLN A 3 -4.90 5.37 -5.47
CA GLN A 3 -3.76 6.24 -5.71
C GLN A 3 -4.00 7.61 -5.06
N THR A 4 -3.11 8.04 -4.17
CA THR A 4 -3.24 9.31 -3.44
C THR A 4 -2.30 10.41 -3.96
N LYS A 5 -1.19 10.03 -4.60
CA LYS A 5 -0.26 10.98 -5.23
C LYS A 5 0.30 10.45 -6.55
N THR A 6 0.56 11.38 -7.47
CA THR A 6 0.99 11.06 -8.84
C THR A 6 2.51 11.01 -9.01
N ARG A 7 3.30 11.81 -8.28
CA ARG A 7 4.78 11.85 -8.40
C ARG A 7 5.46 11.93 -7.03
N PRO A 8 6.20 10.88 -6.59
CA PRO A 8 6.19 9.53 -7.14
C PRO A 8 4.82 8.84 -6.95
N PRO A 9 4.43 7.88 -7.83
CA PRO A 9 3.18 7.14 -7.71
C PRO A 9 3.02 6.51 -6.33
N THR A 10 2.02 6.97 -5.57
CA THR A 10 1.78 6.55 -4.19
C THR A 10 0.38 5.95 -4.07
N PHE A 11 0.33 4.72 -3.58
CA PHE A 11 -0.90 3.97 -3.34
C PHE A 11 -1.10 3.77 -1.85
N VAL A 12 -2.34 3.95 -1.41
CA VAL A 12 -2.78 3.61 -0.05
C VAL A 12 -3.68 2.38 -0.12
N ALA A 13 -3.28 1.34 0.62
CA ALA A 13 -4.11 0.17 0.86
C ALA A 13 -4.65 0.25 2.28
N LYS A 14 -5.97 0.37 2.41
CA LYS A 14 -6.64 0.24 3.69
C LYS A 14 -6.75 -1.23 4.04
N CYS A 15 -6.15 -1.65 5.15
CA CYS A 15 -6.21 -3.03 5.63
C CYS A 15 -6.29 -3.06 7.16
N THR A 16 -7.06 -4.00 7.70
CA THR A 16 -7.31 -4.13 9.15
C THR A 16 -6.07 -4.57 9.93
N ARG A 17 -5.19 -5.34 9.29
CA ARG A 17 -3.91 -5.83 9.84
C ARG A 17 -2.75 -5.37 8.98
N ALA A 18 -2.51 -4.07 8.92
CA ALA A 18 -1.41 -3.48 8.15
C ALA A 18 -0.02 -3.93 8.67
N GLU A 19 0.09 -4.11 9.98
CA GLU A 19 1.33 -4.44 10.70
C GLU A 19 1.75 -5.90 10.53
N ASP A 20 0.79 -6.81 10.34
CA ASP A 20 1.04 -8.24 10.15
C ASP A 20 1.42 -8.60 8.71
N VAL A 21 1.44 -7.63 7.78
CA VAL A 21 1.78 -7.89 6.39
C VAL A 21 3.29 -8.08 6.25
N PRO A 22 3.77 -9.27 5.86
CA PRO A 22 5.20 -9.49 5.71
C PRO A 22 5.77 -8.61 4.60
N ALA A 23 7.03 -8.21 4.73
CA ALA A 23 7.73 -7.41 3.73
C ALA A 23 7.72 -8.07 2.33
N ALA A 24 7.72 -9.41 2.27
CA ALA A 24 7.61 -10.17 1.03
C ALA A 24 6.25 -9.95 0.35
N TYR A 25 5.15 -9.96 1.10
CA TYR A 25 3.82 -9.71 0.56
C TYR A 25 3.66 -8.25 0.10
N ARG A 26 4.26 -7.30 0.83
CA ARG A 26 4.33 -5.90 0.39
C ARG A 26 5.05 -5.75 -0.95
N ARG A 27 6.15 -6.47 -1.18
CA ARG A 27 6.86 -6.48 -2.47
C ARG A 27 6.02 -7.10 -3.58
N TYR A 28 5.33 -8.20 -3.29
CA TYR A 28 4.40 -8.83 -4.23
C TYR A 28 3.32 -7.85 -4.70
N LEU A 29 2.67 -7.15 -3.77
CA LEU A 29 1.65 -6.15 -4.10
C LEU A 29 2.22 -4.99 -4.93
N VAL A 30 3.40 -4.49 -4.59
CA VAL A 30 4.07 -3.43 -5.36
C VAL A 30 4.41 -3.89 -6.79
N ASN A 31 4.86 -5.13 -6.96
CA ASN A 31 5.15 -5.69 -8.28
C ASN A 31 3.87 -5.92 -9.09
N GLY A 32 2.79 -6.40 -8.48
CA GLY A 32 1.50 -6.52 -9.15
C GLY A 32 0.96 -5.17 -9.63
N ILE A 33 1.09 -4.10 -8.82
CA ILE A 33 0.74 -2.74 -9.24
C ILE A 33 1.65 -2.26 -10.38
N ARG A 34 2.94 -2.59 -10.32
CA ARG A 34 3.89 -2.25 -11.39
C ARG A 34 3.48 -2.86 -12.72
N GLU A 35 3.19 -4.15 -12.73
CA GLU A 35 2.79 -4.90 -13.91
C GLU A 35 1.44 -4.44 -14.46
N ALA A 36 0.44 -4.25 -13.59
CA ALA A 36 -0.91 -3.86 -14.00
C ALA A 36 -0.99 -2.46 -14.65
N PHE A 37 -0.08 -1.55 -14.28
CA PHE A 37 -0.07 -0.17 -14.77
C PHE A 37 1.19 0.19 -15.59
N ASP A 38 2.00 -0.80 -15.96
CA ASP A 38 3.22 -0.65 -16.77
C ASP A 38 4.26 0.35 -16.20
N LEU A 39 4.42 0.38 -14.87
CA LEU A 39 5.22 1.36 -14.13
C LEU A 39 6.68 0.93 -13.88
N TRP A 40 7.38 0.45 -14.91
CA TRP A 40 8.71 -0.17 -14.77
C TRP A 40 9.84 0.81 -14.38
N GLY A 41 9.73 2.08 -14.78
CA GLY A 41 10.76 3.10 -14.54
C GLY A 41 10.53 4.02 -13.35
N ALA A 42 9.42 3.85 -12.62
CA ALA A 42 9.04 4.75 -11.52
C ALA A 42 9.14 4.05 -10.15
N PRO A 43 9.67 4.72 -9.13
CA PRO A 43 9.58 4.23 -7.76
C PRO A 43 8.12 4.27 -7.29
N ILE A 44 7.55 3.10 -6.99
CA ILE A 44 6.17 2.97 -6.48
C ILE A 44 6.21 2.95 -4.95
N ARG A 45 5.39 3.79 -4.32
CA ARG A 45 5.21 3.82 -2.86
C ARG A 45 3.88 3.16 -2.50
N LEU A 46 3.93 2.14 -1.65
CA LEU A 46 2.74 1.50 -1.07
C LEU A 46 2.68 1.79 0.43
N ILE A 47 1.65 2.49 0.86
CA ILE A 47 1.34 2.76 2.27
C ILE A 47 0.20 1.84 2.67
N LEU A 48 0.41 1.08 3.75
CA LEU A 48 -0.64 0.30 4.38
C LEU A 48 -1.20 1.13 5.52
N GLU A 49 -2.47 1.49 5.43
CA GLU A 49 -3.16 2.29 6.44
C GLU A 49 -4.13 1.39 7.18
N LYS A 50 -4.00 1.34 8.50
CA LYS A 50 -4.98 0.71 9.38
C LYS A 50 -6.05 1.74 9.72
N PRO A 51 -7.35 1.41 9.59
CA PRO A 51 -8.38 2.31 10.09
C PRO A 51 -8.20 2.49 11.60
N GLU A 52 -8.22 3.74 12.06
CA GLU A 52 -8.23 4.06 13.49
C GLU A 52 -9.47 3.41 14.11
N ASN A 53 -9.26 2.55 15.11
CA ASN A 53 -10.35 1.89 15.82
C ASN A 53 -10.73 2.76 17.04
N PRO A 54 -11.92 3.39 17.05
CA PRO A 54 -12.35 4.27 18.15
C PRO A 54 -12.55 3.56 19.50
N TYR A 55 -12.42 2.23 19.55
CA TYR A 55 -12.50 1.40 20.76
C TYR A 55 -11.14 0.78 21.16
N ALA A 56 -10.02 1.24 20.58
CA ALA A 56 -8.71 0.68 20.88
C ALA A 56 -8.11 1.17 22.21
N ASP A 57 -8.62 2.29 22.74
CA ASP A 57 -8.15 2.94 23.96
C ASP A 57 -9.07 2.68 25.18
N GLU A 58 -9.98 1.69 25.10
CA GLU A 58 -10.90 1.29 26.19
C GLU A 58 -10.58 -0.12 26.72
#